data_AF-A0A2G9NI97-F1
#
_entry.id   AF-A0A2G9NI97-F1
#
_cell.length_a   1.000
_cell.length_b   1.000
_cell.length_c   1.000
_cell.angle_alpha   90.00
_cell.angle_beta   90.00
_cell.angle_gamma   90.00
#
_symmetry.space_group_name_H-M   'P 1'
#
loop_
_entity.id
_entity.type
_entity.pdbx_description
1 polymer ?
#
loop_
_entity_poly.entity_id
_entity_poly.type
_entity_poly.pdbx_seq_one_letter_code
_entity_poly.pdbx_strand_id
1 'polypeptide(L)'
;MNPRGLDYNRQVIEYIRKNLRKGYTAESLKWALINQGHSKFEIEKAMKKLEEEMAHKAPVLKTKPEIKYERIGSFPTTEELEKTRTKTFWKRLFKT
;
A
#
# COMPACT_ATOMS: atom_id res chain seq x y z
N MET A 1 14.66 28.94 -26.42
CA MET A 1 14.47 27.53 -26.02
C MET A 1 15.01 26.65 -27.15
N ASN A 2 16.06 25.85 -26.95
CA ASN A 2 16.63 24.99 -28.01
C ASN A 2 15.80 23.68 -28.09
N PRO A 3 15.14 23.36 -29.22
CA PRO A 3 14.23 22.22 -29.31
C PRO A 3 14.91 20.87 -29.04
N ARG A 4 16.23 20.78 -29.22
CA ARG A 4 17.03 19.58 -28.94
C ARG A 4 17.03 19.15 -27.46
N GLY A 5 16.92 20.10 -26.53
CA GLY A 5 16.97 19.79 -25.08
C GLY A 5 15.71 19.13 -24.53
N LEU A 6 14.53 19.45 -25.10
CA LEU A 6 13.26 18.84 -24.71
C LEU A 6 13.16 17.37 -25.15
N ASP A 7 13.67 17.08 -26.35
CA ASP A 7 13.68 15.73 -26.91
C ASP A 7 14.61 14.80 -26.12
N TYR A 8 15.83 15.26 -25.81
CA TYR A 8 16.80 14.47 -25.05
C TYR A 8 16.27 14.03 -23.68
N ASN A 9 15.66 14.94 -22.90
CA ASN A 9 15.15 14.58 -21.57
C ASN A 9 14.02 13.54 -21.67
N ARG A 10 13.18 13.64 -22.71
CA ARG A 10 12.13 12.65 -22.99
C ARG A 10 12.71 11.29 -23.33
N GLN A 11 13.76 11.24 -24.14
CA GLN A 11 14.45 9.98 -24.49
C GLN A 11 15.04 9.29 -23.27
N VAL A 12 15.69 10.04 -22.38
CA VAL A 12 16.23 9.50 -21.12
C VAL A 12 15.11 8.93 -20.24
N ILE A 13 13.99 9.65 -20.10
CA ILE A 13 12.83 9.16 -19.33
C ILE A 13 12.26 7.87 -19.93
N GLU A 14 12.07 7.81 -21.26
CA GLU A 14 11.59 6.60 -21.93
C GLU A 14 12.56 5.42 -21.77
N TYR A 15 13.87 5.67 -21.84
CA TYR A 15 14.89 4.65 -21.63
C TYR A 15 14.83 4.10 -20.20
N ILE A 16 14.79 4.98 -19.20
CA ILE A 16 14.70 4.57 -17.79
C ILE A 16 13.40 3.79 -17.57
N ARG A 17 12.26 4.30 -18.04
CA ARG A 17 10.95 3.62 -17.90
C ARG A 17 10.94 2.23 -18.51
N LYS A 18 11.47 2.06 -19.73
CA LYS A 18 11.55 0.76 -20.40
C LYS A 18 12.41 -0.23 -19.62
N ASN A 19 13.51 0.22 -19.02
CA ASN A 19 14.40 -0.67 -18.27
C ASN A 19 13.92 -0.95 -16.84
N LEU A 20 13.24 -0.01 -16.17
CA LEU A 20 12.55 -0.31 -14.91
C LEU A 20 11.50 -1.42 -15.11
N ARG A 21 10.74 -1.40 -16.22
CA ARG A 21 9.80 -2.47 -16.58
C ARG A 21 10.46 -3.83 -16.83
N LYS A 22 11.75 -3.85 -17.16
CA LYS A 22 12.53 -5.10 -17.31
C LYS A 22 13.08 -5.61 -15.97
N GLY A 23 12.92 -4.86 -14.88
CA GLY A 23 13.40 -5.24 -13.54
C GLY A 23 14.77 -4.69 -13.16
N TYR A 24 15.36 -3.79 -13.95
CA TYR A 24 16.58 -3.09 -13.52
C TYR A 24 16.28 -2.14 -12.37
N THR A 25 17.23 -1.99 -11.44
CA THR A 25 17.11 -1.02 -10.35
C THR A 25 17.38 0.40 -10.84
N ALA A 26 16.72 1.40 -10.26
CA ALA A 26 16.96 2.80 -10.59
C ALA A 26 18.44 3.19 -10.41
N GLU A 27 19.09 2.70 -9.36
CA GLU A 27 20.50 2.96 -9.10
C GLU A 27 21.42 2.40 -10.21
N SER A 28 21.19 1.16 -10.65
CA SER A 28 21.98 0.56 -11.73
C SER A 28 21.88 1.36 -13.04
N LEU A 29 20.67 1.84 -13.37
CA LEU A 29 20.43 2.65 -14.56
C LEU A 29 21.08 4.04 -14.43
N LYS A 30 21.07 4.63 -13.24
CA LYS A 30 21.74 5.89 -12.96
C LYS A 30 23.24 5.77 -13.26
N TRP A 31 23.91 4.77 -12.69
CA TRP A 31 25.33 4.57 -12.91
C TRP A 31 25.66 4.21 -14.37
N ALA A 32 24.84 3.37 -15.01
CA ALA A 32 25.03 3.03 -16.42
C ALA A 32 24.99 4.27 -17.34
N LEU A 33 24.01 5.17 -17.14
CA LEU A 33 23.89 6.40 -17.92
C LEU A 33 25.02 7.39 -17.64
N ILE A 34 25.45 7.52 -16.37
CA ILE A 34 26.62 8.33 -16.01
C ILE A 34 27.88 7.80 -16.73
N ASN A 35 28.09 6.48 -16.71
CA ASN A 35 29.24 5.84 -17.36
C ASN A 35 29.21 5.97 -18.89
N GLN A 36 28.02 6.12 -19.48
CA GLN A 36 27.84 6.43 -20.91
C GLN A 36 28.12 7.90 -21.25
N GLY A 37 28.37 8.76 -20.25
CA GLY A 37 28.68 10.18 -20.44
C GLY A 37 27.48 11.12 -20.34
N HIS A 38 26.31 10.62 -19.91
CA HIS A 38 25.17 11.49 -19.66
C HIS A 38 25.37 12.32 -18.37
N SER A 39 24.87 13.56 -18.37
CA SER A 39 24.96 14.43 -17.20
C SER A 39 24.18 13.85 -16.02
N LYS A 40 24.86 13.69 -14.88
CA LYS A 40 24.26 13.25 -13.61
C LYS A 40 23.01 14.06 -13.25
N PHE A 41 23.08 15.39 -13.44
CA PHE A 41 21.97 16.29 -13.12
C PHE A 41 20.73 16.03 -13.98
N GLU A 42 20.93 15.78 -15.27
CA GLU A 42 19.82 15.50 -16.20
C GLU A 42 19.16 14.15 -15.90
N ILE A 43 19.96 13.14 -15.55
CA ILE A 43 19.48 11.81 -15.15
C ILE A 43 18.64 11.91 -13.88
N GLU A 44 19.14 12.61 -12.86
CA GLU A 44 18.41 12.78 -11.59
C GLU A 44 17.09 13.52 -11.80
N LYS A 45 17.09 14.58 -12.61
CA LYS A 45 15.87 15.30 -13.00
C LYS A 45 14.87 14.40 -13.73
N ALA A 46 15.35 13.57 -14.65
CA ALA A 46 14.52 12.62 -15.40
C ALA A 46 13.93 11.53 -14.48
N MET A 47 14.72 11.00 -13.54
CA MET A 47 14.23 10.00 -12.57
C MET A 47 13.15 10.58 -11.67
N LYS A 48 13.36 11.78 -11.12
CA LYS A 48 12.36 12.45 -10.27
C LYS A 48 11.03 12.64 -11.02
N LYS A 49 11.10 13.14 -12.27
CA LYS A 49 9.91 13.33 -13.08
C LYS A 49 9.19 12.01 -13.39
N LEU A 50 9.93 10.94 -13.66
CA LEU A 50 9.35 9.62 -13.92
C LEU A 50 8.68 9.05 -12.65
N GLU A 51 9.29 9.24 -11.49
CA GLU A 51 8.73 8.83 -10.20
C GLU A 51 7.39 9.54 -9.92
N GLU A 52 7.34 10.85 -10.14
CA GLU A 52 6.10 11.64 -10.07
C GLU A 52 5.03 11.08 -11.02
N GLU A 53 5.38 10.83 -12.29
CA GLU A 53 4.47 10.23 -13.28
C GLU A 53 3.95 8.85 -12.88
N MET A 54 4.79 8.01 -12.27
CA MET A 54 4.42 6.66 -11.83
C MET A 54 3.55 6.71 -10.57
N ALA A 55 3.87 7.59 -9.62
CA ALA A 55 3.08 7.81 -8.41
C ALA A 55 1.66 8.29 -8.77
N HIS A 56 1.53 9.21 -9.73
CA HIS A 56 0.23 9.66 -10.22
C HIS A 56 -0.59 8.56 -10.92
N LYS A 57 0.07 7.57 -11.53
CA LYS A 57 -0.59 6.44 -12.21
C LYS A 57 -0.86 5.25 -11.29
N ALA A 58 -0.26 5.21 -10.10
CA ALA A 58 -0.40 4.10 -9.20
C ALA A 58 -1.88 3.93 -8.79
N PRO A 59 -2.44 2.72 -8.90
CA PRO A 59 -3.83 2.49 -8.49
C PRO A 59 -3.95 2.67 -6.97
N VAL A 60 -4.98 3.41 -6.54
CA VAL A 60 -5.33 3.50 -5.12
C VAL A 60 -5.77 2.11 -4.67
N LEU A 61 -5.01 1.49 -3.76
CA LEU A 61 -5.34 0.20 -3.17
C LEU A 61 -6.58 0.37 -2.27
N LYS A 62 -7.77 0.19 -2.85
CA LYS A 62 -9.03 0.15 -2.10
C LYS A 62 -9.14 -1.17 -1.36
N THR A 63 -8.54 -1.24 -0.17
CA THR A 63 -8.75 -2.36 0.75
C THR A 63 -9.92 -2.03 1.68
N LYS A 64 -10.68 -3.05 2.07
CA LYS A 64 -11.71 -2.91 3.10
C LYS A 64 -10.99 -2.64 4.43
N PRO A 65 -11.41 -1.64 5.24
CA PRO A 65 -10.83 -1.46 6.56
C PRO A 65 -11.13 -2.70 7.43
N GLU A 66 -10.09 -3.35 7.94
CA GLU A 66 -10.21 -4.39 8.95
C GLU A 66 -10.42 -3.72 10.32
N ILE A 67 -11.66 -3.60 10.75
CA ILE A 67 -11.98 -3.08 12.09
C ILE A 67 -11.70 -4.21 13.10
N LYS A 68 -10.61 -4.10 13.85
CA LYS A 68 -10.31 -5.00 14.98
C LYS A 68 -11.07 -4.53 16.21
N TYR A 69 -11.99 -5.35 16.72
CA TYR A 69 -12.67 -5.10 17.98
C TYR A 69 -11.97 -5.90 19.09
N GLU A 70 -11.32 -5.20 20.01
CA GLU A 70 -10.85 -5.80 21.26
C GLU A 70 -11.98 -5.69 22.29
N ARG A 71 -12.47 -6.83 22.80
CA ARG A 71 -13.53 -6.85 23.81
C ARG A 71 -12.95 -6.45 25.16
N ILE A 72 -13.07 -5.18 25.51
CA ILE A 72 -12.75 -4.67 26.85
C ILE A 72 -14.01 -4.85 27.71
N GLY A 73 -14.10 -5.93 28.50
CA GLY A 73 -15.14 -6.09 29.54
C GLY A 73 -15.66 -7.51 29.76
N SER A 74 -15.69 -7.92 31.04
CA SER A 74 -16.21 -9.18 31.56
C SER A 74 -17.74 -9.23 31.51
N PHE A 75 -18.30 -9.82 30.46
CA PHE A 75 -19.69 -10.24 30.46
C PHE A 75 -19.78 -11.70 30.96
N PRO A 76 -20.79 -12.04 31.77
CA PRO A 76 -21.00 -13.40 32.22
C PRO A 76 -21.20 -14.34 31.02
N THR A 77 -20.51 -15.48 31.03
CA THR A 77 -20.57 -16.50 29.99
C THR A 77 -21.99 -17.05 29.88
N THR A 78 -22.36 -17.58 28.70
CA THR A 78 -23.68 -18.19 28.44
C THR A 78 -24.09 -19.24 29.49
N GLU A 79 -23.12 -19.95 30.04
CA GLU A 79 -23.31 -20.94 31.12
C GLU A 79 -23.86 -20.35 32.43
N GLU A 80 -23.55 -19.08 32.74
CA GLU A 80 -24.02 -18.42 33.96
C GLU A 80 -25.48 -17.95 33.85
N LEU A 81 -25.92 -17.59 32.64
CA LEU A 81 -27.31 -17.19 32.37
C LEU A 81 -28.27 -18.40 32.39
N GLU A 82 -27.84 -19.58 31.95
CA GLU A 82 -28.68 -20.77 31.95
C GLU A 82 -28.98 -21.32 33.36
N LYS A 83 -28.02 -21.20 34.29
CA LYS A 83 -28.20 -21.64 35.69
C LYS A 83 -29.26 -20.85 36.45
N THR A 84 -29.50 -19.60 36.09
CA THR A 84 -30.50 -18.74 36.74
C THR A 84 -31.91 -18.93 36.16
N ARG A 85 -32.02 -19.27 34.86
CA ARG A 85 -33.32 -19.39 34.17
C ARG A 85 -34.09 -20.66 34.53
N THR A 86 -33.39 -21.79 34.72
CA THR A 86 -34.04 -23.09 34.94
C THR A 86 -34.58 -23.27 36.36
N LYS A 87 -33.93 -22.67 37.37
CA LYS A 87 -34.28 -22.91 38.78
C LYS A 87 -35.58 -22.23 39.23
N THR A 88 -35.99 -21.15 38.58
CA THR A 88 -37.13 -20.33 39.03
C THR A 88 -38.47 -20.84 38.51
N PHE A 89 -38.50 -21.36 37.28
CA PHE A 89 -39.74 -21.77 36.62
C PHE A 89 -40.31 -23.08 37.21
N TRP A 90 -39.46 -24.09 37.40
CA TRP A 90 -39.89 -25.40 37.90
C TRP A 90 -40.22 -25.41 39.40
N LYS A 91 -39.57 -24.57 40.20
CA LYS A 91 -39.90 -24.42 41.63
C LYS A 91 -41.30 -23.86 41.87
N ARG A 92 -41.82 -23.05 40.95
CA ARG A 92 -43.17 -22.48 41.04
C ARG A 92 -44.27 -23.47 40.64
N LEU A 93 -43.92 -24.50 39.87
CA LEU A 93 -44.85 -25.50 39.32
C LEU A 93 -45.02 -26.74 40.21
N PHE A 94 -44.06 -27.08 41.06
CA PHE A 94 -44.11 -28.27 41.92
C PHE A 94 -44.24 -27.96 43.42
N LYS A 95 -44.72 -26.76 43.78
CA LYS A 95 -44.98 -26.40 45.18
C LYS A 95 -46.39 -26.87 45.56
N THR A 96 -46.50 -28.13 45.99
CA THR A 96 -47.64 -28.67 46.75
C THR A 96 -47.50 -28.30 48.22
#